data_AF-M0AIY6-F1
#
_entry.id   AF-M0AIY6-F1
#
_cell.length_a   1.000
_cell.length_b   1.000
_cell.length_c   1.000
_cell.angle_alpha   90.00
_cell.angle_beta   90.00
_cell.angle_gamma   90.00
#
_symmetry.space_group_name_H-M   'P 1'
#
loop_
_entity.id
_entity.type
_entity.pdbx_description
1 polymer ?
#
loop_
_entity_poly.entity_id
_entity_poly.type
_entity_poly.pdbx_seq_one_letter_code
_entity_poly.pdbx_strand_id
1 'polypeptide(L)'
;MDSTHGFATLRFENGAVGYVEASWAQPSSRSLTSELELAGDDGLVEFSSEDGEPYANWTEGGSTVERPLATDGYWRELDHFISCLESNSEPEVGLEEAVESLRLALAARRSAERGEPVSPTEVGR
;
A
#
# COMPACT_ATOMS: atom_id res chain seq x y z
N MET A 1 13.19 7.41 -17.06
CA MET A 1 11.97 8.23 -16.93
C MET A 1 11.93 8.75 -15.52
N ASP A 2 11.81 10.06 -15.35
CA ASP A 2 11.61 10.71 -14.05
C ASP A 2 10.09 10.77 -13.81
N SER A 3 9.47 9.59 -13.69
CA SER A 3 8.00 9.49 -13.56
C SER A 3 7.64 9.60 -12.09
N THR A 4 7.01 10.71 -11.72
CA THR A 4 6.47 10.93 -10.38
C THR A 4 5.11 10.26 -10.18
N HIS A 5 4.61 9.53 -11.17
CA HIS A 5 3.36 8.77 -11.11
C HIS A 5 3.51 7.51 -11.96
N GLY A 6 2.89 6.43 -11.52
CA GLY A 6 2.83 5.18 -12.26
C GLY A 6 1.62 4.36 -11.85
N PHE A 7 1.17 3.51 -12.75
CA PHE A 7 0.10 2.57 -12.48
C PHE A 7 0.37 1.24 -13.16
N ALA A 8 -0.27 0.19 -12.67
CA ALA A 8 -0.26 -1.14 -13.24
C ALA A 8 -1.67 -1.73 -13.24
N THR A 9 -2.02 -2.43 -14.31
CA THR A 9 -3.20 -3.30 -14.36
C THR A 9 -2.76 -4.74 -14.19
N LEU A 10 -3.35 -5.43 -13.22
CA LEU A 10 -3.04 -6.80 -12.86
C LEU A 10 -4.17 -7.72 -13.30
N ARG A 11 -3.82 -8.95 -13.68
CA ARG A 11 -4.78 -10.03 -13.88
C ARG A 11 -4.43 -11.16 -12.93
N PHE A 12 -5.36 -11.51 -12.06
CA PHE A 12 -5.23 -12.60 -11.10
C PHE A 12 -5.60 -13.93 -11.74
N GLU A 13 -5.17 -15.05 -11.14
CA GLU A 13 -5.42 -16.40 -11.66
C GLU A 13 -6.91 -16.73 -11.77
N ASN A 14 -7.72 -16.22 -10.85
CA ASN A 14 -9.18 -16.36 -10.86
C ASN A 14 -9.88 -15.48 -11.90
N GLY A 15 -9.12 -14.67 -12.66
CA GLY A 15 -9.65 -13.77 -13.68
C GLY A 15 -10.03 -12.38 -13.19
N ALA A 16 -9.93 -12.10 -11.89
CA ALA A 16 -10.11 -10.76 -11.36
C ALA A 16 -9.07 -9.79 -11.95
N VAL A 17 -9.44 -8.52 -11.99
CA VAL A 17 -8.58 -7.44 -12.49
C VAL A 17 -8.29 -6.49 -11.35
N GLY A 18 -7.00 -6.20 -11.15
CA GLY A 18 -6.54 -5.21 -10.18
C GLY A 18 -6.03 -3.96 -10.87
N TYR A 19 -6.22 -2.81 -10.23
CA TYR A 19 -5.59 -1.55 -10.60
C TYR A 19 -4.77 -1.05 -9.43
N VAL A 20 -3.50 -0.76 -9.67
CA VAL A 20 -2.58 -0.22 -8.66
C VAL A 20 -2.03 1.09 -9.18
N GLU A 21 -2.14 2.15 -8.39
CA GLU A 21 -1.57 3.46 -8.67
C GLU A 21 -0.59 3.85 -7.56
N ALA A 22 0.51 4.51 -7.94
CA ALA A 22 1.40 5.17 -6.99
C ALA A 22 1.84 6.52 -7.56
N SER A 23 1.80 7.57 -6.73
CA SER A 23 2.21 8.91 -7.12
C SER A 23 2.99 9.66 -6.04
N TRP A 24 4.14 10.19 -6.46
CA TRP A 24 4.95 11.21 -5.79
C TRP A 24 4.73 12.60 -6.38
N ALA A 25 3.74 12.79 -7.25
CA ALA A 25 3.47 14.07 -7.91
C ALA A 25 2.77 15.10 -7.00
N GLN A 26 2.40 14.70 -5.79
CA GLN A 26 1.71 15.55 -4.82
C GLN A 26 2.66 16.58 -4.18
N PRO A 27 2.15 17.75 -3.73
CA PRO A 27 2.95 18.73 -3.00
C PRO A 27 3.55 18.13 -1.72
N SER A 28 4.76 18.55 -1.35
CA SER A 28 5.44 18.08 -0.13
C SER A 28 4.70 18.42 1.18
N SER A 29 3.73 19.33 1.12
CA SER A 29 2.84 19.66 2.23
C SER A 29 1.73 18.64 2.45
N ARG A 30 1.50 17.73 1.49
CA ARG A 30 0.48 16.67 1.61
C ARG A 30 1.13 15.42 2.20
N SER A 31 0.50 14.85 3.21
CA SER A 31 0.89 13.56 3.78
C SER A 31 0.70 12.43 2.77
N LEU A 32 1.45 11.33 2.96
CA LEU A 32 1.22 10.10 2.23
C LEU A 32 -0.17 9.56 2.59
N THR A 33 -0.96 9.19 1.57
CA THR A 33 -2.26 8.55 1.73
C THR A 33 -2.25 7.17 1.10
N SER A 34 -3.18 6.31 1.52
CA SER A 34 -3.37 4.98 0.96
C SER A 34 -4.86 4.65 0.92
N GLU A 35 -5.28 4.08 -0.19
CA GLU A 35 -6.67 3.73 -0.47
C GLU A 35 -6.72 2.29 -0.98
N LEU A 36 -7.79 1.58 -0.65
CA LEU A 36 -8.05 0.23 -1.11
C LEU A 36 -9.54 0.07 -1.39
N GLU A 37 -9.86 -0.45 -2.57
CA GLU A 37 -11.20 -0.88 -2.94
C GLU A 37 -11.15 -2.35 -3.35
N LEU A 38 -12.05 -3.16 -2.79
CA LEU A 38 -12.22 -4.57 -3.13
C LEU A 38 -13.69 -4.85 -3.46
N ALA A 39 -13.98 -4.99 -4.75
CA ALA A 39 -15.30 -5.36 -5.25
C ALA A 39 -15.41 -6.88 -5.41
N GLY A 40 -16.49 -7.45 -4.88
CA GLY A 40 -16.88 -8.84 -5.09
C GLY A 40 -18.34 -8.95 -5.51
N ASP A 41 -18.81 -10.19 -5.70
CA ASP A 41 -20.18 -10.45 -6.16
C ASP A 41 -21.26 -9.96 -5.17
N ASP A 42 -20.91 -9.92 -3.88
CA ASP A 42 -21.82 -9.56 -2.78
C ASP A 42 -21.61 -8.13 -2.24
N GLY A 43 -20.75 -7.33 -2.86
CA GLY A 43 -20.57 -5.93 -2.48
C GLY A 43 -19.16 -5.39 -2.63
N LEU A 44 -18.91 -4.27 -1.94
CA LEU A 44 -17.69 -3.49 -2.03
C LEU A 44 -17.16 -3.21 -0.61
N VAL A 45 -15.86 -3.43 -0.42
CA VAL A 45 -15.12 -2.97 0.77
C VAL A 45 -14.22 -1.84 0.34
N GLU A 46 -14.29 -0.71 1.03
CA GLU A 46 -13.50 0.49 0.78
C GLU A 46 -12.73 0.87 2.05
N PHE A 47 -11.53 1.39 1.86
CA PHE A 47 -10.70 1.92 2.92
C PHE A 47 -9.94 3.14 2.41
N SER A 48 -9.95 4.22 3.18
CA SER A 48 -9.04 5.35 3.04
C SER A 48 -8.31 5.63 4.34
N SER A 49 -7.00 5.90 4.24
CA SER A 49 -6.21 6.37 5.38
C SER A 49 -6.69 7.72 5.93
N GLU A 50 -7.40 8.51 5.12
CA GLU A 50 -7.95 9.81 5.51
C GLU A 50 -9.26 9.67 6.33
N ASP A 51 -9.98 8.55 6.25
CA ASP A 51 -11.22 8.34 7.01
C ASP A 51 -10.99 8.26 8.53
N GLY A 52 -9.77 7.92 8.95
CA GLY A 52 -9.36 7.83 10.34
C GLY A 52 -8.93 9.16 10.97
N GLU A 53 -8.96 10.27 10.23
CA GLU A 53 -8.49 11.56 10.73
C GLU A 53 -9.47 12.16 11.74
N PRO A 54 -9.05 12.33 13.01
CA PRO A 54 -9.96 12.79 14.04
C PRO A 54 -10.32 14.25 13.83
N TYR A 55 -11.47 14.64 14.40
CA TYR A 55 -11.92 16.02 14.42
C TYR A 55 -10.82 16.97 14.90
N ALA A 56 -10.52 17.98 14.09
CA ALA A 56 -9.57 19.04 14.41
C ALA A 56 -10.31 20.27 14.96
N ASN A 57 -9.94 20.71 16.16
CA ASN A 57 -10.39 21.97 16.73
C ASN A 57 -9.52 23.11 16.19
N TRP A 58 -10.11 24.02 15.41
CA TRP A 58 -9.43 25.20 14.89
C TRP A 58 -9.73 26.42 15.78
N THR A 59 -8.68 27.06 16.30
CA THR A 59 -8.76 28.28 17.13
C THR A 59 -7.91 29.39 16.51
N GLU A 60 -8.08 30.64 16.94
CA GLU A 60 -7.19 31.75 16.52
C GLU A 60 -5.70 31.50 16.84
N GLY A 61 -5.40 30.62 17.80
CA GLY A 61 -4.05 30.21 18.16
C GLY A 61 -3.49 29.01 17.39
N GLY A 62 -4.23 28.44 16.43
CA GLY A 62 -3.87 27.24 15.68
C GLY A 62 -4.87 26.08 15.83
N SER A 63 -4.55 24.93 15.23
CA SER A 63 -5.36 23.71 15.34
C SER A 63 -4.83 22.77 16.42
N THR A 64 -5.75 22.14 17.15
CA THR A 64 -5.46 20.98 18.01
C THR A 64 -6.15 19.75 17.41
N VAL A 65 -5.37 18.73 17.10
CA VAL A 65 -5.85 17.43 16.62
C VAL A 65 -5.72 16.45 17.79
N GLU A 66 -6.84 16.04 18.38
CA GLU A 66 -6.80 14.95 19.36
C GLU A 66 -6.70 13.62 18.61
N ARG A 67 -5.60 12.89 18.79
CA ARG A 67 -5.38 11.57 18.16
C ARG A 67 -5.44 10.42 19.18
N PRO A 68 -6.59 10.16 19.83
CA PRO A 68 -6.69 9.20 20.92
C PRO A 68 -6.47 7.73 20.49
N LEU A 69 -6.50 7.43 19.19
CA LEU A 69 -6.38 6.08 18.63
C LEU A 69 -5.26 5.94 17.60
N ALA A 70 -4.26 6.83 17.59
CA ALA A 70 -3.19 6.82 16.59
C ALA A 70 -2.17 5.69 16.79
N THR A 71 -2.61 4.44 16.74
CA THR A 71 -1.75 3.34 16.30
C THR A 71 -1.81 3.32 14.78
N ASP A 72 -0.90 4.05 14.15
CA ASP A 72 -0.67 4.00 12.70
C ASP A 72 -0.24 2.57 12.30
N GLY A 73 -0.46 2.17 11.05
CA GLY A 73 -0.09 0.85 10.53
C GLY A 73 1.38 0.51 10.80
N TYR A 74 2.27 1.50 10.70
CA TYR A 74 3.69 1.33 11.03
C TYR A 74 3.96 1.01 12.51
N TRP A 75 3.18 1.56 13.43
CA TRP A 75 3.30 1.21 14.85
C TRP A 75 2.85 -0.23 15.09
N ARG A 76 1.76 -0.65 14.44
CA ARG A 76 1.30 -2.05 14.52
C ARG A 76 2.31 -3.03 13.94
N GLU A 77 2.96 -2.67 12.84
CA GLU A 77 4.04 -3.46 12.24
C GLU A 77 5.23 -3.62 13.19
N LEU A 78 5.67 -2.55 13.83
CA LEU A 78 6.76 -2.59 14.81
C LEU A 78 6.39 -3.39 16.06
N ASP A 79 5.18 -3.20 16.59
CA ASP A 79 4.68 -3.98 17.73
C ASP A 79 4.61 -5.48 17.40
N HIS A 80 4.14 -5.82 16.19
CA HIS A 80 4.12 -7.20 15.69
C HIS A 80 5.52 -7.79 15.59
N PHE A 81 6.47 -7.03 15.04
CA PHE A 81 7.87 -7.45 14.95
C PHE A 81 8.46 -7.73 16.35
N ILE A 82 8.25 -6.83 17.32
CA ILE A 82 8.71 -7.01 18.69
C ILE A 82 8.06 -8.25 19.31
N SER A 83 6.75 -8.41 19.15
CA SER A 83 6.02 -9.57 19.65
C SER A 83 6.61 -10.87 19.12
N CYS A 84 6.92 -10.96 17.82
CA CYS A 84 7.52 -12.15 17.22
C CYS A 84 8.89 -12.49 17.82
N LEU A 85 9.71 -11.48 18.13
CA LEU A 85 11.00 -11.68 18.81
C LEU A 85 10.82 -12.22 20.23
N GLU A 86 9.85 -11.69 20.98
CA GLU A 86 9.59 -12.10 22.37
C GLU A 86 8.97 -13.50 22.46
N SER A 87 8.05 -13.84 21.56
CA SER A 87 7.41 -15.15 21.51
C SER A 87 8.17 -16.20 20.72
N ASN A 88 9.26 -15.82 20.05
CA ASN A 88 10.02 -16.67 19.13
C ASN A 88 9.11 -17.31 18.07
N SER A 89 8.22 -16.51 17.50
CA SER A 89 7.30 -16.89 16.42
C SER A 89 7.72 -16.27 15.10
N GLU A 90 7.29 -16.88 13.99
CA GLU A 90 7.52 -16.34 12.65
C GLU A 90 6.59 -15.13 12.40
N PRO A 91 7.07 -14.04 11.78
CA PRO A 91 6.21 -12.95 11.35
C PRO A 91 5.16 -13.40 10.33
N GLU A 92 3.99 -12.77 10.36
CA GLU A 92 2.91 -13.00 9.38
C GLU A 92 3.32 -12.67 7.94
N VAL A 93 4.23 -11.71 7.76
CA VAL A 93 4.82 -11.37 6.45
C VAL A 93 6.24 -11.92 6.42
N GLY A 94 6.46 -12.94 5.60
CA GLY A 94 7.73 -13.63 5.45
C GLY A 94 8.61 -13.09 4.32
N LEU A 95 9.73 -13.77 4.11
CA LEU A 95 10.66 -13.46 3.02
C LEU A 95 10.04 -13.72 1.64
N GLU A 96 9.18 -14.73 1.53
CA GLU A 96 8.59 -15.13 0.26
C GLU A 96 7.67 -14.04 -0.30
N GLU A 97 6.83 -13.43 0.55
CA GLU A 97 5.97 -12.30 0.20
C GLU A 97 6.78 -11.10 -0.30
N ALA A 98 7.93 -10.82 0.31
CA ALA A 98 8.82 -9.74 -0.12
C ALA A 98 9.43 -10.03 -1.50
N VAL A 99 9.82 -11.28 -1.77
CA VAL A 99 10.37 -11.69 -3.06
C VAL A 99 9.29 -11.61 -4.15
N GLU A 100 8.08 -12.10 -3.91
CA GLU A 100 6.99 -12.03 -4.90
C GLU A 100 6.57 -10.58 -5.19
N SER A 101 6.52 -9.73 -4.16
CA SER A 101 6.25 -8.28 -4.31
C SER A 101 7.31 -7.61 -5.20
N LEU A 102 8.58 -7.95 -5.01
CA LEU A 102 9.67 -7.46 -5.86
C LEU A 102 9.54 -7.95 -7.31
N ARG A 103 9.20 -9.23 -7.52
CA ARG A 103 8.96 -9.76 -8.87
C ARG A 103 7.83 -9.01 -9.57
N LEU A 104 6.73 -8.73 -8.86
CA LEU A 104 5.62 -7.95 -9.42
C LEU A 104 6.07 -6.54 -9.84
N ALA A 105 6.82 -5.84 -8.99
CA ALA A 105 7.34 -4.51 -9.31
C ALA A 105 8.28 -4.51 -10.53
N LEU A 106 9.15 -5.52 -10.63
CA LEU A 106 10.05 -5.68 -11.77
C LEU A 106 9.29 -6.01 -13.07
N ALA A 107 8.24 -6.83 -12.99
CA ALA A 107 7.38 -7.13 -14.13
C ALA A 107 6.63 -5.88 -14.61
N ALA A 108 6.06 -5.10 -13.69
CA ALA A 108 5.40 -3.83 -14.01
C ALA A 108 6.36 -2.85 -14.71
N ARG A 109 7.60 -2.70 -14.19
CA ARG A 109 8.62 -1.86 -14.84
C ARG A 109 8.95 -2.36 -16.25
N ARG A 110 9.16 -3.66 -16.42
CA ARG A 110 9.46 -4.26 -17.74
C ARG A 110 8.30 -4.15 -18.72
N SER A 111 7.07 -4.24 -18.23
CA SER A 111 5.86 -4.02 -19.02
C SER A 111 5.77 -2.57 -19.51
N ALA A 112 6.05 -1.59 -18.64
CA ALA A 112 6.11 -0.18 -19.01
C ALA A 112 7.17 0.11 -20.10
N GLU A 113 8.32 -0.58 -20.05
CA GLU A 113 9.37 -0.45 -21.08
C GLU A 113 8.98 -1.07 -22.43
N ARG A 114 8.22 -2.17 -22.42
CA ARG A 114 7.87 -2.94 -23.64
C ARG A 114 6.54 -2.54 -24.27
N GLY A 115 5.64 -1.96 -23.48
CA GLY A 115 4.26 -1.70 -23.89
C GLY A 115 3.39 -2.97 -24.01
N GLU A 116 3.79 -4.06 -23.35
CA GLU A 116 3.05 -5.34 -23.35
C GLU A 116 2.99 -5.96 -21.94
N PRO A 117 2.00 -6.80 -21.61
CA PRO A 117 1.94 -7.49 -20.32
C PRO A 117 3.17 -8.37 -20.07
N VAL A 118 3.65 -8.39 -18.83
CA VAL A 118 4.78 -9.25 -18.39
C VAL A 118 4.36 -9.99 -17.13
N SER A 119 4.56 -11.30 -17.10
CA SER A 119 4.32 -12.13 -15.93
C SER A 119 5.43 -11.95 -14.87
N PRO A 120 5.09 -11.89 -13.57
CA PRO A 120 6.08 -11.94 -12.49
C PRO A 120 7.04 -13.14 -12.57
N THR A 121 6.61 -14.27 -13.15
CA THR A 121 7.47 -15.45 -13.34
C THR A 121 8.55 -15.28 -14.41
N GLU A 122 8.48 -14.24 -15.23
CA GLU A 122 9.47 -13.91 -16.27
C GLU A 122 10.61 -13.03 -15.75
N VAL A 123 10.57 -12.61 -14.48
CA VAL A 123 11.55 -11.73 -13.85
C VAL A 123 12.15 -12.37 -12.59
N GLY A 124 13.48 -12.58 -12.61
CA GLY A 124 14.25 -13.09 -11.46
C GLY A 124 14.08 -14.58 -11.17
N ARG A 125 15.17 -15.35 -11.32
CA ARG A 125 15.35 -16.63 -10.61
C ARG A 125 16.13 -16.36 -9.34
#